data_AF-M6KAV3-F1
#
_entry.id   AF-M6KAV3-F1
#
_cell.length_a   1.000
_cell.length_b   1.000
_cell.length_c   1.000
_cell.angle_alpha   90.00
_cell.angle_beta   90.00
_cell.angle_gamma   90.00
#
_symmetry.space_group_name_H-M   'P 1'
#
loop_
_entity.id
_entity.type
_entity.pdbx_description
1 polymer ?
#
loop_
_entity_poly.entity_id
_entity_poly.type
_entity_poly.pdbx_seq_one_letter_code
_entity_poly.pdbx_strand_id
1 'polypeptide(L)'
;MSLIAKGAERFVFPSRFTKITDKIHDSRSLRKKIFENLDNIRNNVAHLKGEKDDDKVASTIEYALLQNSATIIIPDDLVPQGMPGSIILSHNDLKAPLIRDQIAEFLRNEAQKKQYDKKLVKYYTFLINTIEVEYYKYLPSRKKK
;
A
#
# COMPACT_ATOMS: atom_id res chain seq x y z
N MET A 1 -9.38 11.30 -8.11
CA MET A 1 -9.26 10.91 -6.69
C MET A 1 -10.53 11.34 -5.97
N SER A 2 -11.18 10.44 -5.23
CA SER A 2 -12.42 10.75 -4.50
C SER A 2 -12.14 11.61 -3.27
N LEU A 3 -13.14 12.34 -2.78
CA LEU A 3 -13.01 13.16 -1.56
C LEU A 3 -12.66 12.29 -0.33
N ILE A 4 -13.21 11.07 -0.28
CA ILE A 4 -12.92 10.09 0.77
C ILE A 4 -11.45 9.66 0.71
N ALA A 5 -10.94 9.29 -0.47
CA ALA A 5 -9.55 8.90 -0.64
C ALA A 5 -8.61 10.04 -0.24
N LYS A 6 -8.86 11.27 -0.70
CA LYS A 6 -8.05 12.45 -0.34
C LYS A 6 -8.06 12.72 1.16
N GLY A 7 -9.20 12.56 1.83
CA GLY A 7 -9.34 12.77 3.26
C GLY A 7 -8.68 11.68 4.11
N ALA A 8 -8.60 10.45 3.59
CA ALA A 8 -8.02 9.30 4.27
C ALA A 8 -6.52 9.12 3.99
N GLU A 9 -6.04 9.50 2.80
CA GLU A 9 -4.68 9.18 2.31
C GLU A 9 -3.60 9.59 3.30
N ARG A 10 -3.67 10.79 3.89
CA ARG A 10 -2.64 11.28 4.82
C ARG A 10 -2.51 10.46 6.12
N PHE A 11 -3.56 9.73 6.51
CA PHE A 11 -3.58 8.91 7.72
C PHE A 11 -3.10 7.48 7.48
N VAL A 12 -3.28 7.00 6.25
CA VAL A 12 -2.95 5.62 5.85
C VAL A 12 -1.62 5.53 5.09
N PHE A 13 -1.34 6.51 4.24
CA PHE A 13 -0.09 6.70 3.50
C PHE A 13 0.53 8.07 3.87
N PRO A 14 1.13 8.19 5.07
CA PRO A 14 1.56 9.49 5.57
C PRO A 14 2.69 10.06 4.72
N SER A 15 2.66 11.36 4.44
CA SER A 15 3.73 12.03 3.67
C SER A 15 5.05 12.08 4.45
N ARG A 16 4.97 12.20 5.78
CA ARG A 16 6.10 12.07 6.71
C ARG A 16 6.00 10.73 7.41
N PHE A 17 7.04 9.92 7.34
CA PHE A 17 7.10 8.59 7.94
C PHE A 17 8.42 8.42 8.70
N THR A 18 8.43 7.52 9.68
CA THR A 18 9.64 7.18 10.44
C THR A 18 10.27 5.89 9.94
N LYS A 19 9.45 4.95 9.46
CA LYS A 19 9.89 3.68 8.89
C LYS A 19 9.27 3.51 7.51
N ILE A 20 10.07 3.00 6.56
CA ILE A 20 9.58 2.75 5.20
C ILE A 20 8.44 1.72 5.16
N THR A 21 8.36 0.83 6.17
CA THR A 21 7.24 -0.09 6.37
C THR A 21 5.90 0.61 6.55
N ASP A 22 5.88 1.87 6.98
CA ASP A 22 4.63 2.66 7.10
C ASP A 22 4.01 2.97 5.73
N LYS A 23 4.78 2.79 4.64
CA LYS A 23 4.35 3.01 3.26
C LYS A 23 3.86 1.74 2.56
N ILE A 24 4.21 0.57 3.10
CA ILE A 24 3.97 -0.73 2.48
C ILE A 24 2.86 -1.43 3.26
N HIS A 25 1.72 -1.65 2.61
CA HIS A 25 0.60 -2.35 3.24
C HIS A 25 0.28 -3.66 2.53
N ASP A 26 -0.34 -4.59 3.25
CA ASP A 26 -1.20 -5.62 2.67
C ASP A 26 -2.67 -5.29 3.01
N SER A 27 -3.63 -6.10 2.56
CA SER A 27 -5.06 -5.85 2.87
C SER A 27 -5.33 -5.81 4.38
N ARG A 28 -4.67 -6.66 5.18
CA ARG A 28 -4.87 -6.73 6.63
C ARG A 28 -4.27 -5.51 7.32
N SER A 29 -3.04 -5.11 6.98
CA SER A 29 -2.39 -3.94 7.57
C SER A 29 -3.06 -2.64 7.15
N LEU A 30 -3.53 -2.55 5.90
CA LEU A 30 -4.31 -1.42 5.41
C LEU A 30 -5.58 -1.24 6.23
N ARG A 31 -6.38 -2.31 6.37
CA ARG A 31 -7.63 -2.29 7.13
C ARG A 31 -7.37 -1.94 8.59
N LYS A 32 -6.35 -2.54 9.21
CA LYS A 32 -5.92 -2.19 10.56
C LYS A 32 -5.60 -0.69 10.68
N LYS A 33 -4.85 -0.13 9.73
CA LYS A 33 -4.46 1.28 9.73
C LYS A 33 -5.66 2.23 9.58
N ILE A 34 -6.65 1.82 8.79
CA ILE A 34 -7.92 2.55 8.65
C ILE A 34 -8.66 2.59 9.99
N PHE A 35 -8.79 1.45 10.69
CA PHE A 35 -9.44 1.40 12.00
C PHE A 35 -8.70 2.23 13.05
N GLU A 36 -7.37 2.17 13.08
CA GLU A 36 -6.54 3.00 13.98
C GLU A 36 -6.76 4.51 13.78
N ASN A 37 -7.24 4.92 12.60
CA ASN A 37 -7.45 6.33 12.24
C ASN A 37 -8.92 6.66 11.93
N LEU A 38 -9.85 5.77 12.26
CA LEU A 38 -11.23 5.84 11.76
C LEU A 38 -11.90 7.15 12.12
N ASP A 39 -11.79 7.56 13.39
CA ASP A 39 -12.37 8.82 13.88
C ASP A 39 -11.73 10.05 13.25
N ASN A 40 -10.41 10.03 13.06
CA ASN A 40 -9.69 11.12 12.41
C ASN A 40 -10.11 11.27 10.94
N ILE A 41 -10.27 10.15 10.24
CA ILE A 41 -10.73 10.13 8.84
C ILE A 41 -12.18 10.59 8.76
N ARG A 42 -13.07 10.06 9.62
CA ARG A 42 -14.48 10.43 9.72
C ARG A 42 -14.65 11.93 9.96
N ASN A 43 -13.87 12.51 10.87
CA ASN A 43 -13.92 13.94 11.16
C ASN A 43 -13.43 14.81 10.00
N ASN A 44 -12.49 14.29 9.20
CA ASN A 44 -11.93 14.98 8.04
C ASN A 44 -12.79 14.85 6.76
N VAL A 45 -13.66 13.85 6.69
CA VAL A 45 -14.50 13.56 5.51
C VAL A 45 -15.96 13.80 5.85
N ALA A 46 -16.49 14.96 5.44
CA ALA A 46 -17.87 15.37 5.76
C ALA A 46 -18.93 14.30 5.42
N HIS A 47 -18.73 13.55 4.33
CA HIS A 47 -19.64 12.49 3.86
C HIS A 47 -19.71 11.28 4.82
N LEU A 48 -18.74 11.10 5.71
CA LEU A 48 -18.67 9.96 6.64
C LEU A 48 -19.13 10.33 8.05
N LYS A 49 -19.31 11.62 8.36
CA LYS A 49 -19.68 12.10 9.72
C LYS A 49 -21.03 11.57 10.22
N GLY A 50 -21.98 11.34 9.31
CA GLY A 50 -23.32 10.85 9.66
C GLY A 50 -23.41 9.33 9.80
N GLU A 51 -22.40 8.58 9.37
CA GLU A 51 -22.42 7.12 9.40
C GLU A 51 -21.83 6.59 10.71
N LYS A 52 -22.63 5.82 11.45
CA LYS A 52 -22.30 5.29 12.78
C LYS A 52 -21.75 3.87 12.72
N ASP A 53 -21.95 3.17 11.61
CA ASP A 53 -21.39 1.84 11.40
C ASP A 53 -19.90 1.95 11.02
N ASP A 54 -19.03 1.62 11.98
CA ASP A 54 -17.59 1.68 11.82
C ASP A 54 -17.07 0.75 10.72
N ASP A 55 -17.64 -0.44 10.57
CA ASP A 55 -17.25 -1.41 9.54
C ASP A 55 -17.63 -0.92 8.15
N LYS A 56 -18.81 -0.31 8.02
CA LYS A 56 -19.26 0.30 6.77
C LYS A 56 -18.40 1.51 6.39
N VAL A 57 -18.04 2.36 7.36
CA VAL A 57 -17.12 3.49 7.14
C VAL A 57 -15.75 2.97 6.72
N ALA A 58 -15.18 2.01 7.45
CA ALA A 58 -13.88 1.41 7.15
C ALA A 58 -13.86 0.79 5.74
N SER A 59 -14.89 0.04 5.37
CA SER A 59 -15.02 -0.59 4.04
C SER A 59 -15.14 0.45 2.92
N THR A 60 -15.86 1.55 3.17
CA THR A 60 -15.97 2.68 2.23
C THR A 60 -14.62 3.38 2.03
N ILE A 61 -13.86 3.58 3.11
CA ILE A 61 -12.52 4.16 3.07
C ILE A 61 -11.55 3.22 2.35
N GLU A 62 -11.55 1.93 2.70
CA GLU A 62 -10.70 0.90 2.10
C GLU A 62 -10.91 0.86 0.59
N TYR A 63 -12.16 0.77 0.13
CA TYR A 63 -12.49 0.81 -1.29
C TYR A 63 -11.97 2.08 -1.97
N ALA A 64 -12.19 3.25 -1.37
CA ALA A 64 -11.73 4.52 -1.92
C ALA A 64 -10.20 4.62 -2.02
N LEU A 65 -9.47 4.11 -1.01
CA LEU A 65 -8.01 4.08 -0.99
C LEU A 65 -7.47 3.12 -2.04
N LEU A 66 -8.03 1.91 -2.14
CA LEU A 66 -7.62 0.90 -3.13
C LEU A 66 -7.71 1.43 -4.57
N GLN A 67 -8.77 2.17 -4.89
CA GLN A 67 -8.94 2.82 -6.20
C GLN A 67 -7.89 3.92 -6.49
N ASN A 68 -7.19 4.40 -5.46
CA ASN A 68 -6.17 5.45 -5.58
C ASN A 68 -4.77 4.98 -5.16
N SER A 69 -4.57 3.68 -4.98
CA SER A 69 -3.29 3.04 -4.66
C SER A 69 -2.88 2.06 -5.76
N ALA A 70 -1.59 1.76 -5.83
CA ALA A 70 -1.05 0.66 -6.59
C ALA A 70 -1.17 -0.62 -5.77
N THR A 71 -1.95 -1.58 -6.24
CA THR A 71 -2.00 -2.94 -5.68
C THR A 71 -1.16 -3.86 -6.57
N ILE A 72 -0.05 -4.35 -6.03
CA ILE A 72 0.83 -5.31 -6.69
C ILE A 72 0.44 -6.70 -6.19
N ILE A 73 -0.10 -7.52 -7.09
CA ILE A 73 -0.45 -8.92 -6.82
C ILE A 73 0.78 -9.78 -7.10
N ILE A 74 1.11 -10.66 -6.16
CA ILE A 74 2.26 -11.55 -6.24
C ILE A 74 1.75 -12.91 -6.73
N PRO A 75 2.39 -13.55 -7.72
CA PRO A 75 1.99 -14.87 -8.21
C PRO A 75 1.91 -15.89 -7.07
N ASP A 76 0.82 -16.66 -7.00
CA ASP A 76 0.54 -17.57 -5.88
C ASP A 76 1.65 -18.62 -5.66
N ASP A 77 2.31 -19.06 -6.73
CA ASP A 77 3.45 -20.00 -6.67
C ASP A 77 4.71 -19.39 -6.05
N LEU A 78 4.79 -18.05 -6.03
CA LEU A 78 5.87 -17.29 -5.42
C LEU A 78 5.58 -16.88 -3.97
N VAL A 79 4.33 -16.96 -3.49
CA VAL A 79 3.94 -16.54 -2.13
C VAL A 79 4.30 -17.61 -1.10
N PRO A 80 5.31 -17.39 -0.23
CA PRO A 80 5.63 -18.34 0.81
C PRO A 80 4.59 -18.31 1.94
N GLN A 81 4.50 -19.39 2.71
CA GLN A 81 3.58 -19.46 3.84
C GLN A 81 3.83 -18.31 4.82
N GLY A 82 2.76 -17.57 5.16
CA GLY A 82 2.84 -16.45 6.10
C GLY A 82 3.25 -15.11 5.49
N MET A 83 3.55 -15.06 4.18
CA MET A 83 3.74 -13.80 3.46
C MET A 83 2.43 -13.31 2.80
N PRO A 84 2.25 -12.00 2.63
CA PRO A 84 1.09 -11.47 1.94
C PRO A 84 1.15 -11.79 0.44
N GLY A 85 0.01 -12.11 -0.17
CA GLY A 85 -0.10 -12.32 -1.63
C GLY A 85 -0.18 -11.03 -2.45
N SER A 86 -0.18 -9.87 -1.79
CA SER A 86 -0.20 -8.58 -2.45
C SER A 86 0.38 -7.50 -1.55
N ILE A 87 0.99 -6.49 -2.15
CA ILE A 87 1.34 -5.25 -1.46
C ILE A 87 0.61 -4.05 -2.06
N ILE A 88 0.34 -3.06 -1.25
CA ILE A 88 -0.43 -1.86 -1.56
C ILE A 88 0.42 -0.65 -1.23
N LEU A 89 0.63 0.21 -2.21
CA LEU A 89 1.43 1.43 -2.13
C LEU A 89 0.63 2.62 -2.62
N SER A 90 0.85 3.82 -2.09
CA SER A 90 0.29 5.02 -2.72
C SER A 90 0.89 5.18 -4.13
N HIS A 91 0.07 5.58 -5.11
CA HIS A 91 0.58 5.97 -6.42
C HIS A 91 1.60 7.11 -6.36
N ASN A 92 1.50 7.98 -5.34
CA ASN A 92 2.43 9.09 -5.17
C ASN A 92 3.81 8.58 -4.75
N ASP A 93 3.85 7.64 -3.82
CA ASP A 93 5.08 6.97 -3.38
C ASP A 93 5.70 6.18 -4.53
N LEU A 94 4.88 5.44 -5.28
CA LEU A 94 5.35 4.68 -6.43
C LEU A 94 5.79 5.59 -7.60
N LYS A 95 5.35 6.85 -7.67
CA LYS A 95 5.86 7.84 -8.66
C LYS A 95 7.19 8.45 -8.26
N ALA A 96 7.46 8.59 -6.96
CA ALA A 96 8.64 9.24 -6.43
C ALA A 96 9.86 8.30 -6.51
N PRO A 97 10.88 8.58 -7.34
CA PRO A 97 12.05 7.69 -7.49
C PRO A 97 12.74 7.41 -6.15
N LEU A 98 12.97 8.46 -5.36
CA LEU A 98 13.59 8.33 -4.03
C LEU A 98 12.85 7.36 -3.10
N ILE A 99 11.51 7.39 -3.11
CA ILE A 99 10.72 6.50 -2.27
C ILE A 99 10.75 5.07 -2.81
N ARG A 100 10.71 4.88 -4.13
CA ARG A 100 10.88 3.56 -4.75
C ARG A 100 12.23 2.94 -4.37
N ASP A 101 13.31 3.72 -4.43
CA ASP A 101 14.65 3.26 -4.08
C ASP A 101 14.73 2.82 -2.61
N GLN A 102 14.14 3.60 -1.70
CA GLN A 102 14.06 3.26 -0.28
C GLN A 102 13.24 1.99 -0.02
N ILE A 103 12.12 1.79 -0.73
CA ILE A 103 11.32 0.56 -0.64
C ILE A 103 12.14 -0.63 -1.16
N ALA A 104 12.80 -0.49 -2.31
CA ALA A 104 13.59 -1.56 -2.90
C ALA A 104 14.79 -1.94 -2.02
N GLU A 105 15.48 -0.96 -1.44
CA GLU A 105 16.56 -1.20 -0.48
C GLU A 105 16.07 -1.93 0.77
N PHE A 106 14.92 -1.55 1.32
CA PHE A 106 14.31 -2.29 2.42
C PHE A 106 14.03 -3.75 2.06
N LEU A 107 13.44 -3.99 0.89
CA LEU A 107 13.16 -5.35 0.41
C LEU A 107 14.44 -6.16 0.17
N ARG A 108 15.53 -5.54 -0.32
CA ARG A 108 16.85 -6.18 -0.44
C ARG A 108 17.41 -6.59 0.91
N ASN A 109 17.30 -5.71 1.91
CA ASN A 109 17.76 -6.01 3.26
C ASN A 109 16.97 -7.18 3.88
N GLU A 110 15.64 -7.25 3.65
CA GLU A 110 14.84 -8.39 4.05
C GLU A 110 15.21 -9.68 3.30
N ALA A 111 15.47 -9.59 1.99
CA ALA A 111 15.96 -10.72 1.21
C ALA A 111 17.30 -11.25 1.72
N GLN A 112 18.23 -10.36 2.07
CA GLN A 112 19.56 -10.72 2.58
C GLN A 112 19.47 -11.43 3.93
N LYS A 113 18.61 -10.97 4.85
CA LYS A 113 18.34 -11.66 6.13
C LYS A 113 17.79 -13.07 5.93
N LYS A 114 17.16 -13.33 4.78
CA LYS A 114 16.50 -14.59 4.43
C LYS A 114 17.21 -15.33 3.28
N GLN A 115 18.48 -15.01 3.03
CA GLN A 115 19.24 -15.50 1.87
C GLN A 115 19.30 -17.02 1.72
N TYR A 116 19.14 -17.77 2.81
CA TYR A 116 19.15 -19.24 2.80
C TYR A 116 17.80 -19.87 2.42
N ASP A 117 16.71 -19.10 2.43
CA ASP A 117 15.38 -19.56 2.00
C ASP A 117 15.14 -19.13 0.54
N LYS A 118 15.29 -20.09 -0.37
CA LYS A 118 15.10 -19.87 -1.81
C LYS A 118 13.71 -19.35 -2.17
N LYS A 119 12.66 -19.71 -1.42
CA LYS A 119 11.29 -19.22 -1.70
C LYS A 119 11.17 -17.76 -1.31
N LEU A 120 11.66 -17.39 -0.13
CA LEU A 120 11.67 -16.00 0.32
C LEU A 120 12.53 -15.10 -0.56
N VAL A 121 13.70 -15.57 -1.00
CA VAL A 121 14.55 -14.82 -1.93
C VAL A 121 13.79 -14.54 -3.23
N LYS A 122 13.15 -15.54 -3.84
CA LYS A 122 12.35 -15.34 -5.06
C LYS A 122 11.20 -14.35 -4.85
N TYR A 123 10.50 -14.46 -3.73
CA TYR A 123 9.42 -13.54 -3.35
C TYR A 123 9.91 -12.08 -3.28
N TYR A 124 11.01 -11.83 -2.57
CA TYR A 124 11.57 -10.49 -2.47
C TYR A 124 12.15 -9.99 -3.79
N THR A 125 12.82 -10.85 -4.58
CA THR A 125 13.31 -10.49 -5.91
C THR A 125 12.18 -10.05 -6.84
N PHE A 126 11.05 -10.75 -6.82
CA PHE A 126 9.85 -10.34 -7.58
C PHE A 126 9.39 -8.93 -7.18
N LEU A 127 9.27 -8.67 -5.87
CA LEU A 127 8.86 -7.37 -5.37
C LEU A 127 9.85 -6.26 -5.74
N ILE A 128 11.15 -6.48 -5.56
CA ILE A 128 12.20 -5.51 -5.91
C ILE A 128 12.12 -5.17 -7.40
N ASN A 129 12.10 -6.18 -8.29
CA ASN A 129 12.00 -5.95 -9.73
C ASN A 129 10.71 -5.21 -10.10
N THR A 130 9.60 -5.54 -9.44
CA THR A 130 8.32 -4.87 -9.67
C THR A 130 8.38 -3.39 -9.28
N ILE A 131 9.00 -3.06 -8.16
CA ILE A 131 9.13 -1.68 -7.67
C ILE A 131 10.14 -0.87 -8.50
N GLU A 132 11.24 -1.47 -8.94
CA GLU A 132 12.29 -0.74 -9.65
C GLU A 132 12.03 -0.61 -11.14
N VAL A 133 11.56 -1.70 -11.76
CA VAL A 133 11.49 -1.81 -13.22
C VAL A 133 10.05 -1.74 -13.69
N GLU A 134 9.14 -2.48 -13.06
CA GLU A 134 7.77 -2.64 -13.58
C GLU A 134 6.73 -1.68 -12.97
N TYR A 135 7.15 -0.76 -12.12
CA TYR A 135 6.26 0.10 -11.34
C TYR A 135 5.28 0.90 -12.20
N TYR A 136 5.69 1.26 -13.42
CA TYR A 136 4.88 2.02 -14.37
C TYR A 136 3.57 1.31 -14.75
N LYS A 137 3.53 -0.03 -14.69
CA LYS A 137 2.32 -0.83 -14.94
C LYS A 137 1.22 -0.55 -13.93
N TYR A 138 1.60 -0.11 -12.73
CA TYR A 138 0.71 0.15 -11.59
C TYR A 138 0.41 1.64 -11.40
N LEU A 139 0.94 2.51 -12.26
CA LEU A 139 0.58 3.92 -12.25
C LEU A 139 -0.69 4.13 -13.07
N PRO A 140 -1.59 5.04 -12.65
CA PRO A 140 -2.79 5.35 -13.41
C PRO A 140 -2.38 5.83 -14.80
N SER A 141 -2.86 5.14 -15.84
CA SER A 141 -2.64 5.51 -17.23
C SER A 141 -3.16 6.93 -17.46
N ARG A 142 -2.33 7.81 -18.04
CA ARG A 142 -2.78 9.11 -18.56
C ARG A 142 -3.65 8.87 -19.79
N LYS A 143 -4.82 8.24 -19.66
CA LYS A 143 -5.86 8.40 -20.67
C LYS A 143 -6.30 9.87 -20.57
N LYS A 144 -5.87 10.67 -21.55
CA LYS A 144 -6.27 12.07 -21.72
C LYS A 144 -7.79 12.14 -21.53
N LYS A 145 -8.23 12.88 -20.51
CA LYS A 145 -9.59 13.40 -20.47
C LYS A 145 -9.69 14.52 -21.48
#